data_AF-A0A923X879-F1
#
_entry.id   AF-A0A923X879-F1
#
_cell.length_a   1.000
_cell.length_b   1.000
_cell.length_c   1.000
_cell.angle_alpha   90.00
_cell.angle_beta   90.00
_cell.angle_gamma   90.00
#
_symmetry.space_group_name_H-M   'P 1'
#
loop_
_entity.id
_entity.type
_entity.pdbx_description
1 polymer ?
#
loop_
_entity_poly.entity_id
_entity_poly.type
_entity_poly.pdbx_seq_one_letter_code
_entity_poly.pdbx_strand_id
1 'polypeptide(L)'
;GDGMKQGTEECDDANNDLGDGCDPQCHREPQCTNGVCTAICGDGSLQTGEACDDGNLHNADGCSSTCTVEPGFACSAVNASEPATFVTTIVYRDFRGADLAGGHLDFQNANGAETGIVKAALGADHKPQYRSATTTATTHGAGPFAQWYKDTTGVNLTYAENLSLARTAPGTYVYDNAAFFPLDGRGFVGAGTEPPRDNGHNFSFTSELRYWFKYAGGEVLSFRGDDDVWVFINGKLAVDLGGVHGALDGSITLNATAATTLGLTLGGTYEAVVFQAERHTTASSYKLTLKGFNAATSVCDDVCGDGVTSSNEVCDDGVNDGTYGSCAPNCLGYGPRCGDALVQTPPEQCDDGVNQGGYNHCLPTCLLGPRCGDSIVQTPQESCDDGNTTNGDGCDNTCHGTIGKVAPRTH
;
A
#
# COMPACT_ATOMS: atom_id res chain seq x y z
N GLY A 1 11.74 16.83 -2.12
CA GLY A 1 12.65 15.98 -2.90
C GLY A 1 13.85 16.74 -3.44
N ASP A 2 14.78 16.04 -4.10
CA ASP A 2 15.95 16.61 -4.79
C ASP A 2 15.77 16.75 -6.32
N GLY A 3 14.59 16.40 -6.81
CA GLY A 3 14.19 16.38 -8.21
C GLY A 3 14.52 15.08 -8.94
N MET A 4 15.03 14.05 -8.24
CA MET A 4 15.43 12.79 -8.85
C MET A 4 14.80 11.60 -8.12
N LYS A 5 13.77 11.01 -8.73
CA LYS A 5 13.22 9.73 -8.27
C LYS A 5 14.29 8.63 -8.24
N GLN A 6 14.66 8.16 -7.05
CA GLN A 6 15.68 7.15 -6.81
C GLN A 6 15.22 6.06 -5.85
N GLY A 7 15.77 4.84 -6.01
CA GLY A 7 15.51 3.74 -5.09
C GLY A 7 14.03 3.38 -4.98
N THR A 8 13.48 3.46 -3.77
CA THR A 8 12.09 3.11 -3.43
C THR A 8 11.15 4.32 -3.38
N GLU A 9 11.60 5.51 -3.79
CA GLU A 9 10.75 6.69 -3.89
C GLU A 9 9.62 6.45 -4.89
N GLU A 10 8.41 6.92 -4.58
CA GLU A 10 7.28 6.81 -5.47
C GLU A 10 7.23 7.96 -6.48
N CYS A 11 7.73 9.13 -6.07
CA CYS A 11 7.81 10.37 -6.83
C CYS A 11 8.94 11.27 -6.29
N ASP A 12 9.33 12.31 -7.03
CA ASP A 12 10.12 13.44 -6.51
C ASP A 12 9.88 14.66 -7.41
N ASP A 13 9.50 15.80 -6.83
CA ASP A 13 9.18 17.05 -7.53
C ASP A 13 10.06 18.25 -7.10
N ALA A 14 11.20 17.96 -6.46
CA ALA A 14 12.20 18.93 -6.01
C ALA A 14 11.72 19.98 -5.00
N ASN A 15 10.59 19.78 -4.31
CA ASN A 15 10.08 20.76 -3.35
C ASN A 15 9.63 20.10 -2.02
N ASN A 16 9.07 20.90 -1.10
CA ASN A 16 8.51 20.45 0.19
C ASN A 16 7.04 20.86 0.37
N ASP A 17 6.36 21.15 -0.73
CA ASP A 17 4.94 21.46 -0.72
C ASP A 17 4.14 20.16 -0.61
N LEU A 18 2.99 20.26 0.04
CA LEU A 18 1.99 19.20 0.07
C LEU A 18 0.86 19.61 -0.88
N GLY A 19 0.21 18.63 -1.49
CA GLY A 19 -0.97 18.78 -2.33
C GLY A 19 -0.68 19.03 -3.81
N ASP A 20 0.56 18.91 -4.26
CA ASP A 20 0.98 19.02 -5.65
C ASP A 20 1.26 17.67 -6.33
N GLY A 21 1.11 16.58 -5.59
CA GLY A 21 1.17 15.21 -6.11
C GLY A 21 2.36 14.40 -5.63
N CYS A 22 3.32 15.02 -4.96
CA CYS A 22 4.42 14.32 -4.31
C CYS A 22 4.69 14.91 -2.94
N ASP A 23 4.52 14.11 -1.89
CA ASP A 23 4.82 14.60 -0.56
C ASP A 23 6.35 14.76 -0.36
N PRO A 24 6.79 15.55 0.64
CA PRO A 24 8.22 15.72 0.92
C PRO A 24 8.95 14.45 1.40
N GLN A 25 8.22 13.36 1.63
CA GLN A 25 8.77 12.03 1.93
C GLN A 25 8.81 11.12 0.70
N CYS A 26 8.56 11.69 -0.49
CA CYS A 26 8.60 11.01 -1.78
C CYS A 26 7.51 9.96 -1.95
N HIS A 27 6.37 10.11 -1.26
CA HIS A 27 5.15 9.34 -1.48
C HIS A 27 4.19 10.08 -2.41
N ARG A 28 3.46 9.34 -3.26
CA ARG A 28 2.47 9.97 -4.16
C ARG A 28 1.25 10.41 -3.37
N GLU A 29 0.82 11.64 -3.63
CA GLU A 29 -0.40 12.18 -3.03
C GLU A 29 -1.62 11.93 -3.93
N PRO A 30 -2.78 11.54 -3.38
CA PRO A 30 -3.99 11.32 -4.17
C PRO A 30 -4.42 12.54 -4.98
N GLN A 31 -4.56 12.35 -6.29
CA GLN A 31 -4.97 13.41 -7.22
C GLN A 31 -6.48 13.44 -7.39
N CYS A 32 -7.16 14.14 -6.48
CA CYS A 32 -8.62 14.19 -6.41
C CYS A 32 -9.17 15.57 -6.76
N THR A 33 -10.12 15.63 -7.69
CA THR A 33 -10.85 16.86 -8.05
C THR A 33 -12.33 16.63 -7.88
N ASN A 34 -12.97 17.42 -7.01
CA ASN A 34 -14.43 17.36 -6.75
C ASN A 34 -14.95 15.94 -6.44
N GLY A 35 -14.23 15.19 -5.61
CA GLY A 35 -14.64 13.86 -5.19
C GLY A 35 -14.20 12.72 -6.08
N VAL A 36 -13.63 13.01 -7.26
CA VAL A 36 -13.14 12.02 -8.21
C VAL A 36 -11.62 12.01 -8.18
N CYS A 37 -11.04 10.88 -7.78
CA CYS A 37 -9.60 10.68 -7.79
C CYS A 37 -9.16 10.04 -9.10
N THR A 38 -7.98 10.45 -9.57
CA THR A 38 -7.25 9.68 -10.57
C THR A 38 -6.81 8.39 -9.91
N ALA A 39 -7.18 7.25 -10.50
CA ALA A 39 -6.77 5.94 -10.03
C ALA A 39 -5.24 5.79 -10.19
N ILE A 40 -4.55 5.38 -9.14
CA ILE A 40 -3.10 5.18 -9.13
C ILE A 40 -2.87 3.72 -8.79
N CYS A 41 -2.54 2.95 -9.82
CA CYS A 41 -2.37 1.52 -9.62
C CYS A 41 -1.27 1.18 -8.61
N GLY A 42 -1.60 0.28 -7.69
CA GLY A 42 -0.72 -0.25 -6.65
C GLY A 42 -0.60 0.66 -5.43
N ASP A 43 -1.53 1.59 -5.23
CA ASP A 43 -1.52 2.51 -4.08
C ASP A 43 -2.26 1.95 -2.84
N GLY A 44 -2.81 0.75 -2.94
CA GLY A 44 -3.54 0.05 -1.88
C GLY A 44 -4.98 0.54 -1.72
N SER A 45 -5.46 1.35 -2.64
CA SER A 45 -6.76 1.99 -2.59
C SER A 45 -7.50 1.76 -3.91
N LEU A 46 -8.43 0.79 -3.92
CA LEU A 46 -9.32 0.52 -5.03
C LEU A 46 -10.22 1.74 -5.34
N GLN A 47 -9.89 2.46 -6.41
CA GLN A 47 -10.60 3.62 -6.92
C GLN A 47 -11.52 3.26 -8.11
N THR A 48 -12.34 4.24 -8.52
CA THR A 48 -13.15 4.10 -9.74
C THR A 48 -12.24 4.12 -10.97
N GLY A 49 -12.18 3.02 -11.72
CA GLY A 49 -11.33 2.87 -12.91
C GLY A 49 -10.36 1.69 -12.82
N GLU A 50 -10.13 1.17 -11.62
CA GLU A 50 -9.36 -0.04 -11.35
C GLU A 50 -10.28 -1.25 -11.27
N ALA A 51 -9.83 -2.40 -11.79
CA ALA A 51 -10.52 -3.67 -11.59
C ALA A 51 -10.08 -4.35 -10.29
N CYS A 52 -8.85 -4.06 -9.85
CA CYS A 52 -8.24 -4.48 -8.60
C CYS A 52 -7.18 -3.44 -8.20
N ASP A 53 -6.78 -3.43 -6.94
CA ASP A 53 -5.59 -2.73 -6.41
C ASP A 53 -5.17 -3.43 -5.11
N ASP A 54 -4.11 -4.22 -5.17
CA ASP A 54 -3.57 -5.02 -4.06
C ASP A 54 -2.39 -4.33 -3.34
N GLY A 55 -2.19 -3.04 -3.59
CA GLY A 55 -1.16 -2.24 -2.93
C GLY A 55 0.25 -2.41 -3.49
N ASN A 56 0.42 -2.99 -4.67
CA ASN A 56 1.72 -3.08 -5.30
C ASN A 56 1.65 -3.09 -6.85
N LEU A 57 2.82 -3.14 -7.52
CA LEU A 57 2.95 -3.16 -8.99
C LEU A 57 3.63 -4.44 -9.50
N HIS A 58 3.63 -5.49 -8.69
CA HIS A 58 4.05 -6.81 -9.10
C HIS A 58 3.06 -7.35 -10.13
N ASN A 59 3.50 -8.31 -10.94
CA ASN A 59 2.60 -9.05 -11.80
C ASN A 59 2.69 -10.52 -11.35
N ALA A 60 1.67 -11.31 -11.64
CA ALA A 60 1.48 -12.70 -11.24
C ALA A 60 1.15 -12.92 -9.75
N ASP A 61 0.68 -11.90 -9.04
CA ASP A 61 0.07 -11.97 -7.70
C ASP A 61 -1.45 -11.69 -7.72
N GLY A 62 -2.04 -11.55 -8.91
CA GLY A 62 -3.48 -11.49 -9.13
C GLY A 62 -4.01 -10.11 -9.50
N CYS A 63 -3.28 -9.04 -9.16
CA CYS A 63 -3.53 -7.71 -9.68
C CYS A 63 -2.34 -7.20 -10.48
N SER A 64 -2.55 -6.92 -11.77
CA SER A 64 -1.44 -6.51 -12.62
C SER A 64 -0.91 -5.13 -12.23
N SER A 65 0.32 -4.82 -12.67
CA SER A 65 0.90 -3.46 -12.63
C SER A 65 0.11 -2.37 -13.39
N THR A 66 -1.01 -2.74 -14.02
CA THR A 66 -1.97 -1.83 -14.67
C THR A 66 -3.38 -1.93 -14.08
N CYS A 67 -3.52 -2.59 -12.93
CA CYS A 67 -4.74 -2.73 -12.13
C CYS A 67 -5.89 -3.41 -12.87
N THR A 68 -5.50 -4.42 -13.63
CA THR A 68 -6.39 -5.42 -14.24
C THR A 68 -6.25 -6.72 -13.48
N VAL A 69 -7.37 -7.39 -13.21
CA VAL A 69 -7.33 -8.76 -12.65
C VAL A 69 -6.58 -9.67 -13.63
N GLU A 70 -5.61 -10.41 -13.12
CA GLU A 70 -4.79 -11.30 -13.92
C GLU A 70 -5.51 -12.63 -14.23
N PRO A 71 -5.20 -13.29 -15.36
CA PRO A 71 -5.77 -14.61 -15.67
C PRO A 71 -5.44 -15.64 -14.57
N GLY A 72 -6.42 -16.48 -14.20
CA GLY A 72 -6.26 -17.44 -13.09
C GLY A 72 -6.59 -16.87 -11.71
N PHE A 73 -7.01 -15.60 -11.60
CA PHE A 73 -7.29 -14.95 -10.32
C PHE A 73 -8.71 -14.38 -10.23
N ALA A 74 -9.23 -14.36 -9.00
CA ALA A 74 -10.43 -13.65 -8.63
C ALA A 74 -10.12 -12.64 -7.53
N CYS A 75 -10.26 -11.36 -7.84
CA CYS A 75 -10.05 -10.28 -6.87
C CYS A 75 -11.37 -9.86 -6.23
N SER A 76 -11.35 -9.62 -4.92
CA SER A 76 -12.47 -9.08 -4.17
C SER A 76 -12.06 -7.84 -3.38
N ALA A 77 -12.96 -6.86 -3.34
CA ALA A 77 -12.77 -5.65 -2.56
C ALA A 77 -12.94 -5.98 -1.07
N VAL A 78 -11.88 -5.81 -0.30
CA VAL A 78 -11.89 -5.93 1.16
C VAL A 78 -11.62 -4.57 1.78
N ASN A 79 -12.28 -4.26 2.89
CA ASN A 79 -11.90 -3.08 3.65
C ASN A 79 -10.50 -3.32 4.21
N ALA A 80 -9.55 -2.44 3.88
CA ALA A 80 -8.21 -2.51 4.43
C ALA A 80 -8.27 -2.61 5.95
N SER A 81 -7.42 -3.46 6.55
CA SER A 81 -7.35 -3.58 8.00
C SER A 81 -6.98 -2.21 8.57
N GLU A 82 -7.83 -1.66 9.42
CA GLU A 82 -7.54 -0.39 10.08
C GLU A 82 -6.27 -0.54 10.94
N PRO A 83 -5.21 0.24 10.70
CA PRO A 83 -4.04 0.19 11.57
C PRO A 83 -4.34 0.82 12.93
N ALA A 84 -3.62 0.43 13.97
CA ALA A 84 -3.74 1.06 15.30
C ALA A 84 -3.28 2.53 15.30
N THR A 85 -2.37 2.87 14.38
CA THR A 85 -1.83 4.21 14.18
C THR A 85 -1.93 4.56 12.70
N PHE A 86 -2.42 5.74 12.38
CA PHE A 86 -2.36 6.32 11.05
C PHE A 86 -1.17 7.27 11.01
N VAL A 87 -0.33 7.18 9.97
CA VAL A 87 0.84 8.04 9.79
C VAL A 87 0.63 8.88 8.55
N THR A 88 0.89 10.17 8.66
CA THR A 88 0.85 11.11 7.53
C THR A 88 2.00 12.11 7.62
N THR A 89 2.31 12.77 6.52
CA THR A 89 3.34 13.81 6.45
C THR A 89 2.79 15.14 6.98
N ILE A 90 3.58 15.81 7.81
CA ILE A 90 3.36 17.19 8.25
C ILE A 90 4.59 18.02 7.91
N VAL A 91 4.36 19.24 7.40
CA VAL A 91 5.42 20.18 7.05
C VAL A 91 5.41 21.33 8.03
N TYR A 92 6.51 21.52 8.72
CA TYR A 92 6.78 22.66 9.58
C TYR A 92 7.64 23.68 8.85
N ARG A 93 7.36 24.97 9.08
CA ARG A 93 8.23 26.07 8.66
C ARG A 93 8.52 26.94 9.84
N ASP A 94 9.79 27.02 10.20
CA ASP A 94 10.31 27.80 11.31
C ASP A 94 10.57 29.23 10.86
N PHE A 95 10.22 30.21 11.68
CA PHE A 95 10.41 31.65 11.47
C PHE A 95 11.14 32.23 12.67
N ARG A 96 11.61 33.48 12.53
CA ARG A 96 12.08 34.28 13.66
C ARG A 96 11.04 35.33 14.01
N GLY A 97 10.81 35.58 15.30
CA GLY A 97 9.92 36.64 15.76
C GLY A 97 10.33 38.04 15.29
N ALA A 98 9.36 38.92 15.03
CA ALA A 98 9.55 40.30 14.56
C ALA A 98 10.38 41.17 15.51
N ASP A 99 10.48 40.77 16.78
CA ASP A 99 11.31 41.41 17.79
C ASP A 99 12.82 41.17 17.58
N LEU A 100 13.19 40.30 16.63
CA LEU A 100 14.56 40.00 16.26
C LEU A 100 14.95 40.63 14.91
N ALA A 101 16.24 40.88 14.73
CA ALA A 101 16.76 41.41 13.47
C ALA A 101 16.52 40.43 12.31
N GLY A 102 15.77 40.88 11.30
CA GLY A 102 15.38 40.05 10.17
C GLY A 102 14.28 39.03 10.50
N GLY A 103 13.55 39.24 11.60
CA GLY A 103 12.36 38.49 11.96
C GLY A 103 11.18 38.76 11.03
N HIS A 104 10.25 37.81 10.98
CA HIS A 104 9.05 37.89 10.18
C HIS A 104 8.00 38.76 10.88
N LEU A 105 7.37 39.68 10.14
CA LEU A 105 6.51 40.74 10.72
C LEU A 105 5.29 40.20 11.48
N ASP A 106 4.80 39.02 11.12
CA ASP A 106 3.57 38.45 11.70
C ASP A 106 3.80 37.55 12.93
N PHE A 107 5.04 37.21 13.26
CA PHE A 107 5.37 36.35 14.41
C PHE A 107 5.89 37.21 15.56
N GLN A 108 5.42 36.96 16.78
CA GLN A 108 5.78 37.71 17.99
C GLN A 108 5.68 39.24 17.83
N ASN A 109 4.52 39.72 17.36
CA ASN A 109 4.31 41.15 17.11
C ASN A 109 2.95 41.65 17.62
N ALA A 110 1.89 41.47 16.82
CA ALA A 110 0.56 41.95 17.13
C ALA A 110 -0.36 40.79 17.55
N ASN A 111 -0.96 40.91 18.74
CA ASN A 111 -1.77 39.86 19.34
C ASN A 111 -3.26 40.20 19.34
N GLY A 112 -4.13 39.19 19.24
CA GLY A 112 -5.58 39.32 19.30
C GLY A 112 -6.30 38.25 18.50
N ALA A 113 -7.49 37.86 18.94
CA ALA A 113 -8.36 36.97 18.17
C ALA A 113 -8.85 37.69 16.90
N GLU A 114 -8.65 37.07 15.73
CA GLU A 114 -8.96 37.68 14.43
C GLU A 114 -9.24 36.59 13.38
N THR A 115 -10.52 36.23 13.27
CA THR A 115 -10.99 35.33 12.21
C THR A 115 -11.25 36.10 10.90
N GLY A 116 -11.31 35.38 9.79
CA GLY A 116 -11.62 35.93 8.48
C GLY A 116 -10.44 36.62 7.79
N ILE A 117 -9.20 36.31 8.18
CA ILE A 117 -8.00 36.81 7.49
C ILE A 117 -7.67 36.04 6.21
N VAL A 118 -8.22 34.82 6.06
CA VAL A 118 -8.11 34.00 4.84
C VAL A 118 -9.38 34.07 3.99
N LYS A 119 -9.23 33.90 2.68
CA LYS A 119 -10.36 33.78 1.76
C LYS A 119 -11.05 32.42 1.95
N ALA A 120 -12.29 32.34 1.46
CA ALA A 120 -13.10 31.12 1.55
C ALA A 120 -12.59 29.95 0.68
N ALA A 121 -11.66 30.19 -0.25
CA ALA A 121 -11.10 29.16 -1.12
C ALA A 121 -9.57 29.23 -1.13
N LEU A 122 -8.93 28.08 -1.27
CA LEU A 122 -7.49 27.98 -1.50
C LEU A 122 -7.10 28.62 -2.84
N GLY A 123 -5.83 29.00 -2.94
CA GLY A 123 -5.22 29.45 -4.19
C GLY A 123 -4.98 28.29 -5.16
N ALA A 124 -4.56 28.64 -6.38
CA ALA A 124 -4.13 27.66 -7.37
C ALA A 124 -2.84 26.92 -6.97
N ASP A 125 -2.11 27.47 -6.01
CA ASP A 125 -0.96 26.87 -5.33
C ASP A 125 -1.39 26.00 -4.12
N HIS A 126 -2.69 25.75 -3.97
CA HIS A 126 -3.27 24.99 -2.86
C HIS A 126 -2.99 25.59 -1.47
N LYS A 127 -2.56 26.85 -1.37
CA LYS A 127 -2.30 27.53 -0.09
C LYS A 127 -3.43 28.50 0.30
N PRO A 128 -3.57 28.86 1.59
CA PRO A 128 -4.52 29.87 2.02
C PRO A 128 -4.22 31.22 1.38
N GLN A 129 -5.26 31.93 0.96
CA GLN A 129 -5.11 33.26 0.38
C GLN A 129 -5.49 34.33 1.39
N TYR A 130 -4.64 35.34 1.54
CA TYR A 130 -4.97 36.50 2.36
C TYR A 130 -6.21 37.23 1.82
N ARG A 131 -7.16 37.53 2.70
CA ARG A 131 -8.46 38.12 2.35
C ARG A 131 -8.41 39.63 2.19
N SER A 132 -7.65 40.31 3.06
CA SER A 132 -7.64 41.77 3.14
C SER A 132 -6.76 42.39 2.05
N ALA A 133 -7.09 43.60 1.61
CA ALA A 133 -6.26 44.38 0.70
C ALA A 133 -5.09 45.09 1.42
N THR A 134 -5.17 45.20 2.75
CA THR A 134 -4.21 45.89 3.61
C THR A 134 -3.91 45.05 4.86
N THR A 135 -3.06 45.55 5.76
CA THR A 135 -2.84 44.96 7.08
C THR A 135 -4.16 44.77 7.84
N THR A 136 -4.20 43.80 8.74
CA THR A 136 -5.29 43.56 9.69
C THR A 136 -4.82 43.85 11.12
N ALA A 137 -5.59 43.50 12.15
CA ALA A 137 -5.21 43.75 13.54
C ALA A 137 -3.99 42.93 13.97
N THR A 138 -3.83 41.72 13.42
CA THR A 138 -2.76 40.78 13.79
C THR A 138 -1.81 40.39 12.65
N THR A 139 -1.99 40.95 11.45
CA THR A 139 -1.14 40.61 10.29
C THR A 139 -0.79 41.82 9.42
N HIS A 140 0.32 41.71 8.68
CA HIS A 140 0.96 42.81 7.96
C HIS A 140 0.72 42.76 6.44
N GLY A 141 -0.42 42.21 6.01
CA GLY A 141 -0.86 42.21 4.63
C GLY A 141 -0.45 40.97 3.84
N ALA A 142 -0.80 40.96 2.55
CA ALA A 142 -0.66 39.78 1.69
C ALA A 142 0.79 39.34 1.44
N GLY A 143 1.76 40.26 1.50
CA GLY A 143 3.18 39.96 1.25
C GLY A 143 3.77 39.03 2.32
N PRO A 144 3.81 39.44 3.60
CA PRO A 144 4.23 38.58 4.70
C PRO A 144 3.40 37.30 4.80
N PHE A 145 2.07 37.38 4.68
CA PHE A 145 1.21 36.20 4.76
C PHE A 145 1.54 35.13 3.71
N ALA A 146 1.94 35.52 2.49
CA ALA A 146 2.31 34.58 1.43
C ALA A 146 3.56 33.74 1.75
N GLN A 147 4.32 34.08 2.80
CA GLN A 147 5.52 33.35 3.22
C GLN A 147 5.23 32.25 4.25
N TRP A 148 4.04 32.25 4.87
CA TRP A 148 3.72 31.36 5.99
C TRP A 148 3.83 29.88 5.61
N TYR A 149 3.24 29.48 4.48
CA TYR A 149 3.20 28.09 4.04
C TYR A 149 4.03 27.86 2.78
N LYS A 150 5.13 28.62 2.63
CA LYS A 150 6.01 28.54 1.46
C LYS A 150 7.48 28.69 1.82
N ASP A 151 8.29 27.78 1.30
CA ASP A 151 9.74 27.81 1.47
C ASP A 151 10.31 29.12 0.88
N THR A 152 10.84 29.97 1.76
CA THR A 152 11.30 31.31 1.40
C THR A 152 12.70 31.52 1.96
N THR A 153 13.70 31.54 1.07
CA THR A 153 15.12 31.68 1.44
C THR A 153 15.36 32.89 2.33
N GLY A 154 15.97 32.64 3.49
CA GLY A 154 16.30 33.68 4.48
C GLY A 154 15.12 34.14 5.35
N VAL A 155 13.92 33.61 5.13
CA VAL A 155 12.73 33.88 5.94
C VAL A 155 12.40 32.69 6.83
N ASN A 156 12.37 31.48 6.28
CA ASN A 156 12.03 30.28 7.03
C ASN A 156 12.96 29.08 6.78
N LEU A 157 12.89 28.11 7.71
CA LEU A 157 13.53 26.79 7.62
C LEU A 157 12.45 25.71 7.64
N THR A 158 12.44 24.85 6.63
CA THR A 158 11.40 23.83 6.46
C THR A 158 11.84 22.47 7.00
N TYR A 159 10.92 21.77 7.66
CA TYR A 159 11.10 20.42 8.18
C TYR A 159 9.86 19.58 7.85
N ALA A 160 10.02 18.47 7.14
CA ALA A 160 8.93 17.53 6.86
C ALA A 160 9.11 16.24 7.66
N GLU A 161 8.05 15.80 8.32
CA GLU A 161 8.09 14.70 9.31
C GLU A 161 6.82 13.85 9.29
N ASN A 162 6.92 12.68 9.92
CA ASN A 162 5.78 11.82 10.19
C ASN A 162 4.99 12.30 11.41
N LEU A 163 3.69 12.54 11.22
CA LEU A 163 2.72 12.69 12.30
C LEU A 163 1.92 11.40 12.46
N SER A 164 2.00 10.83 13.66
CA SER A 164 1.29 9.60 14.03
C SER A 164 0.01 9.91 14.82
N LEU A 165 -1.13 9.45 14.32
CA LEU A 165 -2.44 9.59 14.94
C LEU A 165 -2.91 8.24 15.49
N ALA A 166 -3.37 8.23 16.74
CA ALA A 166 -3.87 7.00 17.37
C ALA A 166 -5.32 6.73 16.96
N ARG A 167 -5.64 5.47 16.64
CA ARG A 167 -7.03 5.06 16.42
C ARG A 167 -7.82 5.07 17.73
N THR A 168 -8.94 5.79 17.76
CA THR A 168 -9.81 5.88 18.94
C THR A 168 -11.13 5.15 18.78
N ALA A 169 -11.58 4.95 17.55
CA ALA A 169 -12.78 4.22 17.16
C ALA A 169 -12.62 3.71 15.72
N PRO A 170 -13.49 2.81 15.23
CA PRO A 170 -13.45 2.37 13.84
C PRO A 170 -13.41 3.57 12.87
N GLY A 171 -12.38 3.58 12.03
CA GLY A 171 -12.11 4.59 11.01
C GLY A 171 -11.84 6.00 11.55
N THR A 172 -11.58 6.16 12.85
CA THR A 172 -11.37 7.46 13.51
C THR A 172 -10.02 7.52 14.20
N TYR A 173 -9.22 8.53 13.85
CA TYR A 173 -7.86 8.73 14.32
C TYR A 173 -7.69 10.12 14.91
N VAL A 174 -6.90 10.23 15.99
CA VAL A 174 -6.70 11.49 16.72
C VAL A 174 -5.23 11.72 17.00
N TYR A 175 -4.79 12.95 16.73
CA TYR A 175 -3.63 13.55 17.37
C TYR A 175 -4.13 14.63 18.32
N ASP A 176 -3.67 14.64 19.57
CA ASP A 176 -4.02 15.64 20.59
C ASP A 176 -2.79 15.88 21.47
N ASN A 177 -2.15 17.03 21.28
CA ASN A 177 -0.99 17.45 22.05
C ASN A 177 -1.22 18.85 22.62
N ALA A 178 -1.26 18.94 23.94
CA ALA A 178 -1.45 20.19 24.67
C ALA A 178 -0.15 21.00 24.90
N ALA A 179 1.00 20.45 24.51
CA ALA A 179 2.32 21.09 24.56
C ALA A 179 3.05 20.81 23.24
N PHE A 180 2.63 21.48 22.18
CA PHE A 180 3.04 21.20 20.81
C PHE A 180 4.25 22.05 20.39
N PHE A 181 5.45 21.53 20.65
CA PHE A 181 6.71 22.20 20.29
C PHE A 181 7.58 21.31 19.40
N PRO A 182 7.14 21.04 18.14
CA PRO A 182 7.81 20.08 17.28
C PRO A 182 9.25 20.48 16.95
N LEU A 183 9.57 21.78 16.95
CA LEU A 183 10.86 22.32 16.55
C LEU A 183 11.81 22.62 17.72
N ASP A 184 11.53 22.13 18.93
CA ASP A 184 12.43 22.27 20.07
C ASP A 184 13.82 21.69 19.76
N GLY A 185 14.86 22.47 20.07
CA GLY A 185 16.25 22.13 19.77
C GLY A 185 16.62 22.16 18.29
N ARG A 186 15.73 22.62 17.40
CA ARG A 186 15.90 22.69 15.94
C ARG A 186 15.59 24.09 15.42
N GLY A 187 15.67 24.28 14.10
CA GLY A 187 15.38 25.57 13.48
C GLY A 187 16.35 26.68 13.89
N PHE A 188 15.88 27.92 13.89
CA PHE A 188 16.65 29.11 14.27
C PHE A 188 17.05 29.10 15.74
N VAL A 189 16.21 28.53 16.62
CA VAL A 189 16.51 28.32 18.04
C VAL A 189 17.66 27.32 18.20
N GLY A 190 17.56 26.14 17.57
CA GLY A 190 18.60 25.11 17.58
C GLY A 190 19.92 25.57 16.96
N ALA A 191 19.86 26.45 15.95
CA ALA A 191 21.04 27.08 15.34
C ALA A 191 21.65 28.21 16.20
N GLY A 192 20.99 28.63 17.29
CA GLY A 192 21.45 29.72 18.16
C GLY A 192 21.27 31.13 17.56
N THR A 193 20.50 31.25 16.48
CA THR A 193 20.21 32.52 15.79
C THR A 193 18.91 33.18 16.27
N GLU A 194 18.13 32.47 17.08
CA GLU A 194 17.00 32.97 17.85
C GLU A 194 17.12 32.48 19.30
N PRO A 195 16.90 33.35 20.31
CA PRO A 195 16.83 32.89 21.69
C PRO A 195 15.60 32.00 21.90
N PRO A 196 15.72 30.87 22.63
CA PRO A 196 14.55 30.09 23.02
C PRO A 196 13.63 30.94 23.89
N ARG A 197 12.33 30.65 23.82
CA ARG A 197 11.29 31.34 24.60
C ARG A 197 10.74 30.38 25.65
N ASP A 198 9.92 30.89 26.56
CA ASP A 198 9.26 30.18 27.66
C ASP A 198 9.79 28.75 27.95
N ASN A 199 10.73 28.63 28.89
CA ASN A 199 11.35 27.34 29.27
C ASN A 199 12.11 26.54 28.19
N GLY A 200 12.55 27.18 27.10
CA GLY A 200 13.40 26.52 26.10
C GLY A 200 12.70 26.23 24.78
N HIS A 201 11.43 26.62 24.63
CA HIS A 201 10.59 26.25 23.52
C HIS A 201 10.80 27.11 22.26
N ASN A 202 10.52 26.50 21.10
CA ASN A 202 10.39 27.16 19.81
C ASN A 202 8.90 27.39 19.47
N PHE A 203 8.51 28.64 19.20
CA PHE A 203 7.12 29.04 18.93
C PHE A 203 6.91 29.61 17.53
N SER A 204 7.86 30.32 16.93
CA SER A 204 7.58 31.04 15.68
C SER A 204 7.56 30.07 14.49
N PHE A 205 6.47 29.32 14.30
CA PHE A 205 6.39 28.32 13.24
C PHE A 205 4.99 28.18 12.66
N THR A 206 4.92 27.60 11.48
CA THR A 206 3.66 27.16 10.88
C THR A 206 3.70 25.66 10.65
N SER A 207 2.54 25.03 10.62
CA SER A 207 2.38 23.65 10.19
C SER A 207 1.33 23.50 9.09
N GLU A 208 1.59 22.59 8.16
CA GLU A 208 0.70 22.19 7.08
C GLU A 208 0.58 20.66 7.06
N LEU A 209 -0.64 20.16 7.08
CA LEU A 209 -0.94 18.72 6.97
C LEU A 209 -2.11 18.51 6.03
N ARG A 210 -1.97 17.55 5.11
CA ARG A 210 -3.02 17.14 4.18
C ARG A 210 -3.41 15.70 4.42
N TYR A 211 -4.68 15.41 4.16
CA TYR A 211 -5.17 14.04 4.11
C TYR A 211 -6.37 13.95 3.19
N TRP A 212 -6.59 12.75 2.65
CA TRP A 212 -7.72 12.44 1.80
C TRP A 212 -8.63 11.46 2.52
N PHE A 213 -9.93 11.68 2.42
CA PHE A 213 -10.93 10.83 3.07
C PHE A 213 -12.13 10.59 2.15
N LYS A 214 -12.74 9.42 2.29
CA LYS A 214 -13.99 9.11 1.58
C LYS A 214 -15.17 9.66 2.37
N TYR A 215 -15.97 10.51 1.74
CA TYR A 215 -17.14 11.12 2.36
C TYR A 215 -18.31 10.12 2.45
N ALA A 216 -18.60 9.66 3.66
CA ALA A 216 -19.72 8.78 4.02
C ALA A 216 -20.92 9.54 4.64
N GLY A 217 -20.75 10.81 5.01
CA GLY A 217 -21.81 11.65 5.56
C GLY A 217 -21.89 11.60 7.08
N GLY A 218 -21.85 12.77 7.70
CA GLY A 218 -21.98 12.93 9.16
C GLY A 218 -20.68 12.72 9.93
N GLU A 219 -19.53 12.71 9.26
CA GLU A 219 -18.22 12.80 9.90
C GLU A 219 -18.14 14.05 10.76
N VAL A 220 -17.45 13.93 11.89
CA VAL A 220 -17.15 15.06 12.77
C VAL A 220 -15.65 15.17 12.85
N LEU A 221 -15.13 16.30 12.41
CA LEU A 221 -13.71 16.61 12.45
C LEU A 221 -13.52 17.72 13.49
N SER A 222 -12.60 17.50 14.42
CA SER A 222 -12.33 18.40 15.54
C SER A 222 -10.88 18.83 15.51
N PHE A 223 -10.64 20.10 15.81
CA PHE A 223 -9.34 20.75 15.73
C PHE A 223 -9.10 21.60 16.96
N ARG A 224 -7.82 21.78 17.31
CA ARG A 224 -7.39 22.76 18.31
C ARG A 224 -6.12 23.43 17.84
N GLY A 225 -6.06 24.74 18.04
CA GLY A 225 -4.83 25.50 17.90
C GLY A 225 -4.67 26.51 19.03
N ASP A 226 -3.41 26.73 19.32
CA ASP A 226 -2.82 27.88 19.97
C ASP A 226 -1.63 28.13 19.02
N ASP A 227 -1.62 29.13 18.14
CA ASP A 227 -2.64 30.14 17.86
C ASP A 227 -3.60 29.73 16.71
N ASP A 228 -3.30 30.10 15.47
CA ASP A 228 -4.22 30.06 14.33
C ASP A 228 -4.49 28.64 13.82
N VAL A 229 -5.74 28.31 13.45
CA VAL A 229 -6.03 27.11 12.64
C VAL A 229 -7.04 27.42 11.54
N TRP A 230 -6.69 27.06 10.31
CA TRP A 230 -7.62 26.99 9.19
C TRP A 230 -7.71 25.58 8.65
N VAL A 231 -8.95 25.12 8.46
CA VAL A 231 -9.22 23.84 7.82
C VAL A 231 -9.96 24.10 6.53
N PHE A 232 -9.42 23.61 5.43
CA PHE A 232 -10.10 23.62 4.14
C PHE A 232 -10.47 22.19 3.78
N ILE A 233 -11.69 22.01 3.26
CA ILE A 233 -12.20 20.73 2.76
C ILE A 233 -12.63 20.95 1.33
N ASN A 234 -12.12 20.13 0.41
CA ASN A 234 -12.32 20.31 -1.03
C ASN A 234 -11.97 21.74 -1.47
N GLY A 235 -10.83 22.26 -0.99
CA GLY A 235 -10.35 23.60 -1.28
C GLY A 235 -11.15 24.76 -0.68
N LYS A 236 -12.16 24.50 0.16
CA LYS A 236 -13.05 25.52 0.75
C LYS A 236 -12.93 25.59 2.26
N LEU A 237 -12.91 26.79 2.81
CA LEU A 237 -12.77 27.04 4.24
C LEU A 237 -13.94 26.41 5.01
N ALA A 238 -13.61 25.52 5.94
CA ALA A 238 -14.54 24.73 6.75
C ALA A 238 -14.48 25.15 8.24
N VAL A 239 -13.28 25.44 8.74
CA VAL A 239 -13.05 25.90 10.12
C VAL A 239 -12.06 27.07 10.08
N ASP A 240 -12.36 28.12 10.85
CA ASP A 240 -11.52 29.31 11.00
C ASP A 240 -11.39 29.65 12.49
N LEU A 241 -10.24 29.28 13.05
CA LEU A 241 -9.76 29.64 14.39
C LEU A 241 -8.58 30.62 14.23
N GLY A 242 -8.71 31.61 13.37
CA GLY A 242 -7.65 32.61 13.14
C GLY A 242 -7.49 33.61 14.29
N GLY A 243 -6.29 34.18 14.37
CA GLY A 243 -5.84 35.14 15.37
C GLY A 243 -4.87 34.55 16.38
N VAL A 244 -4.23 35.45 17.14
CA VAL A 244 -3.35 35.11 18.26
C VAL A 244 -4.19 34.99 19.52
N HIS A 245 -4.32 33.78 20.04
CA HIS A 245 -5.16 33.43 21.18
C HIS A 245 -4.66 32.14 21.84
N GLY A 246 -4.92 31.97 23.13
CA GLY A 246 -4.70 30.68 23.78
C GLY A 246 -5.55 29.56 23.15
N ALA A 247 -5.23 28.30 23.49
CA ALA A 247 -5.90 27.11 22.98
C ALA A 247 -7.41 27.24 22.74
N LEU A 248 -7.82 27.16 21.47
CA LEU A 248 -9.20 27.22 21.01
C LEU A 248 -9.59 25.93 20.28
N ASP A 249 -10.71 25.33 20.66
CA ASP A 249 -11.27 24.17 19.96
C ASP A 249 -12.27 24.61 18.87
N GLY A 250 -12.22 23.94 17.72
CA GLY A 250 -13.16 24.09 16.62
C GLY A 250 -13.56 22.74 16.05
N SER A 251 -14.70 22.68 15.37
CA SER A 251 -15.13 21.45 14.70
C SER A 251 -16.04 21.72 13.52
N ILE A 252 -16.16 20.71 12.65
CA ILE A 252 -17.16 20.68 11.60
C ILE A 252 -17.81 19.31 11.53
N THR A 253 -19.13 19.31 11.40
CA THR A 253 -19.91 18.11 11.08
C THR A 253 -20.25 18.14 9.59
N LEU A 254 -19.78 17.14 8.84
CA LEU A 254 -20.00 16.99 7.40
C LEU A 254 -21.39 16.42 7.09
N ASN A 255 -22.43 17.12 7.58
CA ASN A 255 -23.82 16.82 7.25
C ASN A 255 -24.19 17.30 5.83
N ALA A 256 -25.44 17.05 5.40
CA ALA A 256 -25.91 17.44 4.07
C ALA A 256 -25.78 18.95 3.75
N THR A 257 -25.93 19.82 4.76
CA THR A 257 -25.75 21.26 4.60
C THR A 257 -24.28 21.60 4.36
N ALA A 258 -23.37 21.07 5.18
CA ALA A 258 -21.94 21.24 5.00
C ALA A 258 -21.47 20.68 3.65
N ALA A 259 -21.98 19.52 3.25
CA ALA A 259 -21.71 18.91 1.95
C ALA A 259 -22.13 19.83 0.78
N THR A 260 -23.28 20.50 0.88
CA THR A 260 -23.72 21.44 -0.17
C THR A 260 -22.76 22.63 -0.27
N THR A 261 -22.34 23.20 0.86
CA THR A 261 -21.42 24.34 0.89
C THR A 261 -20.02 23.96 0.37
N LEU A 262 -19.50 22.82 0.85
CA LEU A 262 -18.16 22.34 0.52
C LEU A 262 -18.11 21.62 -0.84
N GLY A 263 -19.26 21.27 -1.42
CA GLY A 263 -19.35 20.57 -2.70
C GLY A 263 -18.98 19.09 -2.59
N LEU A 264 -19.51 18.41 -1.57
CA LEU A 264 -19.26 17.00 -1.30
C LEU A 264 -20.43 16.13 -1.77
N THR A 265 -20.11 14.97 -2.30
CA THR A 265 -21.03 13.92 -2.75
C THR A 265 -20.68 12.61 -2.06
N LEU A 266 -21.70 11.88 -1.61
CA LEU A 266 -21.53 10.60 -0.92
C LEU A 266 -20.68 9.63 -1.75
N GLY A 267 -19.69 9.02 -1.11
CA GLY A 267 -18.75 8.09 -1.71
C GLY A 267 -17.57 8.75 -2.43
N GLY A 268 -17.58 10.07 -2.65
CA GLY A 268 -16.45 10.79 -3.22
C GLY A 268 -15.30 10.94 -2.23
N THR A 269 -14.07 11.03 -2.74
CA THR A 269 -12.86 11.22 -1.94
C THR A 269 -12.40 12.67 -2.02
N TYR A 270 -12.18 13.29 -0.86
CA TYR A 270 -11.90 14.71 -0.75
C TYR A 270 -10.66 14.96 0.10
N GLU A 271 -9.93 16.01 -0.28
CA GLU A 271 -8.86 16.56 0.54
C GLU A 271 -9.44 17.34 1.72
N ALA A 272 -8.82 17.14 2.87
CA ALA A 272 -8.86 18.09 3.97
C ALA A 272 -7.42 18.49 4.31
N VAL A 273 -7.19 19.81 4.37
CA VAL A 273 -5.90 20.39 4.72
C VAL A 273 -6.05 21.27 5.95
N VAL A 274 -5.12 21.10 6.88
CA VAL A 274 -5.00 21.87 8.11
C VAL A 274 -3.78 22.76 8.00
N PHE A 275 -3.99 24.05 8.16
CA PHE A 275 -2.96 25.07 8.26
C PHE A 275 -3.00 25.62 9.68
N GLN A 276 -1.86 25.62 10.36
CA GLN A 276 -1.71 26.23 11.68
C GLN A 276 -0.52 27.17 11.71
N ALA A 277 -0.59 28.19 12.56
CA ALA A 277 0.52 29.09 12.85
C ALA A 277 0.60 29.30 14.36
N GLU A 278 1.76 29.03 14.94
CA GLU A 278 2.10 29.44 16.29
C GLU A 278 2.84 30.77 16.18
N ARG A 279 2.28 31.83 16.76
CA ARG A 279 2.76 33.20 16.56
C ARG A 279 3.12 33.88 17.86
N HIS A 280 2.86 33.25 19.02
CA HIS A 280 3.12 33.85 20.31
C HIS A 280 3.82 32.91 21.29
N THR A 281 4.58 33.49 22.22
CA THR A 281 5.59 32.76 23.00
C THR A 281 5.10 32.32 24.38
N THR A 282 3.83 31.91 24.50
CA THR A 282 3.22 31.63 25.82
C THR A 282 2.77 30.19 25.99
N ALA A 283 2.11 29.61 25.00
CA ALA A 283 1.68 28.21 24.99
C ALA A 283 1.55 27.76 23.54
N SER A 284 1.56 26.45 23.29
CA SER A 284 1.24 25.89 21.97
C SER A 284 0.50 24.58 22.11
N SER A 285 -0.55 24.40 21.32
CA SER A 285 -1.36 23.18 21.32
C SER A 285 -1.84 22.84 19.92
N TYR A 286 -1.94 21.55 19.65
CA TYR A 286 -2.33 21.06 18.33
C TYR A 286 -3.17 19.79 18.48
N LYS A 287 -4.36 19.84 17.88
CA LYS A 287 -5.25 18.67 17.79
C LYS A 287 -5.86 18.60 16.42
N LEU A 288 -5.98 17.39 15.90
CA LEU A 288 -6.84 17.10 14.78
C LEU A 288 -7.43 15.70 14.88
N THR A 289 -8.64 15.55 14.37
CA THR A 289 -9.33 14.26 14.23
C THR A 289 -9.56 13.99 12.76
N LEU A 290 -9.18 12.79 12.32
CA LEU A 290 -9.41 12.28 10.97
C LEU A 290 -10.44 11.17 11.00
N LYS A 291 -11.25 11.07 9.95
CA LYS A 291 -12.21 9.99 9.78
C LYS A 291 -12.38 9.58 8.32
N GLY A 292 -12.56 8.28 8.06
CA GLY A 292 -12.95 7.77 6.74
C GLY A 292 -11.78 7.42 5.81
N PHE A 293 -10.70 6.87 6.37
CA PHE A 293 -9.45 6.57 5.65
C PHE A 293 -9.38 5.17 5.00
N ASN A 294 -10.39 4.31 5.20
CA ASN A 294 -10.32 2.96 4.67
C ASN A 294 -10.88 2.95 3.25
N ALA A 295 -10.01 3.23 2.27
CA ALA A 295 -10.27 2.75 0.93
C ALA A 295 -10.34 1.21 0.97
N ALA A 296 -11.19 0.63 0.14
CA ALA A 296 -11.12 -0.81 -0.05
C ALA A 296 -9.80 -1.11 -0.77
N THR A 297 -9.14 -2.21 -0.42
CA THR A 297 -8.05 -2.80 -1.21
C THR A 297 -8.58 -4.07 -1.86
N SER A 298 -7.85 -4.63 -2.82
CA SER A 298 -8.17 -5.91 -3.43
C SER A 298 -7.34 -7.00 -2.81
N VAL A 299 -8.00 -8.11 -2.49
CA VAL A 299 -7.32 -9.38 -2.24
C VAL A 299 -7.65 -10.28 -3.41
N CYS A 300 -6.62 -10.80 -4.05
CA CYS A 300 -6.72 -11.67 -5.20
C CYS A 300 -6.29 -13.08 -4.80
N ASP A 301 -7.17 -14.04 -5.04
CA ASP A 301 -6.93 -15.46 -4.80
C ASP A 301 -6.90 -16.21 -6.13
N ASP A 302 -6.10 -17.27 -6.20
CA ASP A 302 -6.04 -18.19 -7.33
C ASP A 302 -7.38 -18.93 -7.53
N VAL A 303 -7.75 -19.17 -8.80
CA VAL A 303 -9.01 -19.82 -9.19
C VAL A 303 -8.74 -21.23 -9.68
N CYS A 304 -8.67 -22.16 -8.73
CA CYS A 304 -8.57 -23.59 -9.07
C CYS A 304 -9.84 -24.10 -9.78
N GLY A 305 -9.67 -24.68 -10.96
CA GLY A 305 -10.75 -25.20 -11.81
C GLY A 305 -10.95 -24.46 -13.13
N ASP A 306 -10.11 -23.48 -13.49
CA ASP A 306 -10.32 -22.64 -14.66
C ASP A 306 -9.45 -23.01 -15.87
N GLY A 307 -8.57 -23.99 -15.71
CA GLY A 307 -7.64 -24.46 -16.75
C GLY A 307 -6.46 -23.52 -17.00
N VAL A 308 -6.20 -22.57 -16.11
CA VAL A 308 -5.06 -21.63 -16.17
C VAL A 308 -4.21 -21.80 -14.92
N THR A 309 -3.01 -22.34 -15.08
CA THR A 309 -2.08 -22.47 -13.94
C THR A 309 -1.53 -21.11 -13.51
N SER A 310 -1.98 -20.63 -12.35
CA SER A 310 -1.51 -19.40 -11.72
C SER A 310 -0.24 -19.61 -10.87
N SER A 311 0.25 -18.57 -10.17
CA SER A 311 1.56 -18.60 -9.49
C SER A 311 1.62 -19.55 -8.27
N ASN A 312 0.50 -19.81 -7.60
CA ASN A 312 0.43 -20.77 -6.49
C ASN A 312 -0.06 -22.16 -6.90
N GLU A 313 -0.38 -22.38 -8.18
CA GLU A 313 -0.87 -23.65 -8.67
C GLU A 313 0.24 -24.50 -9.27
N VAL A 314 0.17 -25.81 -9.03
CA VAL A 314 1.10 -26.78 -9.61
C VAL A 314 0.55 -27.34 -10.93
N CYS A 315 -0.78 -27.35 -11.07
CA CYS A 315 -1.54 -27.95 -12.15
C CYS A 315 -2.96 -27.37 -12.12
N ASP A 316 -3.51 -27.03 -13.28
CA ASP A 316 -4.95 -26.81 -13.46
C ASP A 316 -5.36 -27.30 -14.85
N ASP A 317 -6.21 -28.32 -14.92
CA ASP A 317 -6.73 -28.90 -16.16
C ASP A 317 -8.20 -28.53 -16.43
N GLY A 318 -8.78 -27.66 -15.61
CA GLY A 318 -10.16 -27.18 -15.65
C GLY A 318 -11.19 -28.15 -15.07
N VAL A 319 -10.78 -29.37 -14.68
CA VAL A 319 -11.66 -30.37 -14.07
C VAL A 319 -11.22 -30.67 -12.65
N ASN A 320 -9.92 -30.85 -12.43
CA ASN A 320 -9.26 -31.03 -11.14
C ASN A 320 -10.00 -32.04 -10.24
N ASP A 321 -10.32 -33.22 -10.78
CA ASP A 321 -11.08 -34.25 -10.05
C ASP A 321 -10.17 -35.23 -9.28
N GLY A 322 -8.86 -35.06 -9.35
CA GLY A 322 -7.88 -35.94 -8.73
C GLY A 322 -7.85 -37.35 -9.32
N THR A 323 -8.47 -37.55 -10.49
CA THR A 323 -8.44 -38.84 -11.17
C THR A 323 -7.09 -39.07 -11.85
N TYR A 324 -6.94 -40.27 -12.42
CA TYR A 324 -5.68 -40.69 -13.02
C TYR A 324 -5.28 -39.79 -14.20
N GLY A 325 -4.11 -39.15 -14.12
CA GLY A 325 -3.59 -38.20 -15.12
C GLY A 325 -4.20 -36.79 -15.06
N SER A 326 -5.02 -36.51 -14.03
CA SER A 326 -5.70 -35.22 -13.79
C SER A 326 -5.02 -34.47 -12.64
N CYS A 327 -5.31 -33.17 -12.50
CA CYS A 327 -4.84 -32.40 -11.35
C CYS A 327 -5.58 -32.77 -10.06
N ALA A 328 -4.93 -32.57 -8.91
CA ALA A 328 -5.58 -32.75 -7.62
C ALA A 328 -6.70 -31.69 -7.41
N PRO A 329 -7.75 -31.98 -6.61
CA PRO A 329 -8.88 -31.06 -6.43
C PRO A 329 -8.60 -29.71 -5.80
N ASN A 330 -7.37 -29.49 -5.34
CA ASN A 330 -6.93 -28.22 -4.79
C ASN A 330 -5.86 -27.53 -5.66
N CYS A 331 -5.54 -28.06 -6.84
CA CYS A 331 -4.53 -27.53 -7.76
C CYS A 331 -3.08 -27.43 -7.20
N LEU A 332 -2.87 -27.84 -5.94
CA LEU A 332 -1.56 -27.84 -5.27
C LEU A 332 -0.72 -29.09 -5.60
N GLY A 333 -1.19 -29.92 -6.53
CA GLY A 333 -0.48 -31.13 -6.95
C GLY A 333 -1.18 -31.85 -8.08
N TYR A 334 -0.51 -32.88 -8.58
CA TYR A 334 -1.07 -33.80 -9.55
C TYR A 334 -1.77 -34.95 -8.83
N GLY A 335 -2.84 -35.49 -9.42
CA GLY A 335 -3.42 -36.77 -9.03
C GLY A 335 -2.48 -37.95 -9.34
N PRO A 336 -2.95 -39.19 -9.10
CA PRO A 336 -2.24 -40.41 -9.52
C PRO A 336 -1.90 -40.35 -11.00
N ARG A 337 -0.67 -40.65 -11.40
CA ARG A 337 -0.28 -40.62 -12.83
C ARG A 337 0.94 -41.50 -13.09
N CYS A 338 1.06 -41.91 -14.35
CA CYS A 338 2.25 -42.56 -14.84
C CYS A 338 3.47 -41.64 -14.72
N GLY A 339 4.50 -42.07 -14.01
CA GLY A 339 5.76 -41.34 -13.81
C GLY A 339 5.89 -40.73 -12.41
N ASP A 340 5.07 -41.14 -11.45
CA ASP A 340 5.18 -40.67 -10.07
C ASP A 340 5.85 -41.68 -9.13
N ALA A 341 6.38 -42.78 -9.70
CA ALA A 341 7.05 -43.87 -9.00
C ALA A 341 6.16 -44.66 -8.03
N LEU A 342 4.83 -44.54 -8.16
CA LEU A 342 3.85 -45.32 -7.42
C LEU A 342 2.96 -46.09 -8.39
N VAL A 343 2.82 -47.40 -8.21
CA VAL A 343 1.98 -48.20 -9.10
C VAL A 343 0.49 -48.06 -8.74
N GLN A 344 -0.33 -47.59 -9.67
CA GLN A 344 -1.76 -47.33 -9.49
C GLN A 344 -2.63 -48.29 -10.31
N THR A 345 -3.14 -49.33 -9.65
CA THR A 345 -3.82 -50.45 -10.32
C THR A 345 -5.35 -50.44 -10.10
N PRO A 346 -6.19 -50.41 -11.16
CA PRO A 346 -5.90 -50.04 -12.56
C PRO A 346 -5.74 -48.51 -12.74
N PRO A 347 -5.01 -47.99 -13.76
CA PRO A 347 -4.63 -48.67 -15.03
C PRO A 347 -3.18 -49.19 -15.15
N GLU A 348 -2.30 -48.95 -14.19
CA GLU A 348 -0.86 -49.24 -14.32
C GLU A 348 -0.49 -50.69 -14.03
N GLN A 349 0.50 -51.20 -14.75
CA GLN A 349 1.13 -52.50 -14.45
C GLN A 349 2.47 -52.35 -13.75
N CYS A 350 3.14 -51.21 -13.93
CA CYS A 350 4.38 -50.84 -13.27
C CYS A 350 4.60 -49.32 -13.38
N ASP A 351 5.43 -48.75 -12.50
CA ASP A 351 5.88 -47.35 -12.54
C ASP A 351 7.26 -47.26 -11.87
N ASP A 352 8.30 -46.90 -12.63
CA ASP A 352 9.66 -46.70 -12.12
C ASP A 352 10.06 -45.22 -12.00
N GLY A 353 9.08 -44.31 -12.09
CA GLY A 353 9.20 -42.86 -11.99
C GLY A 353 9.69 -42.17 -13.26
N VAL A 354 10.53 -42.83 -14.06
CA VAL A 354 11.07 -42.26 -15.30
C VAL A 354 10.36 -42.80 -16.54
N ASN A 355 9.87 -44.04 -16.49
CA ASN A 355 9.06 -44.71 -17.51
C ASN A 355 9.58 -44.52 -18.94
N GLN A 356 10.90 -44.62 -19.15
CA GLN A 356 11.52 -44.37 -20.46
C GLN A 356 11.45 -45.58 -21.41
N GLY A 357 10.91 -46.71 -20.96
CA GLY A 357 10.94 -47.98 -21.65
C GLY A 357 12.31 -48.66 -21.59
N GLY A 358 12.41 -49.83 -22.25
CA GLY A 358 13.61 -50.65 -22.26
C GLY A 358 13.40 -52.01 -21.59
N TYR A 359 14.42 -52.86 -21.69
CA TYR A 359 14.37 -54.21 -21.13
C TYR A 359 14.32 -54.16 -19.59
N ASN A 360 13.34 -54.82 -18.97
CA ASN A 360 13.03 -54.76 -17.53
C ASN A 360 12.59 -53.39 -16.98
N HIS A 361 12.20 -52.45 -17.84
CA HIS A 361 11.72 -51.12 -17.44
C HIS A 361 10.27 -50.89 -17.85
N CYS A 362 9.64 -49.89 -17.25
CA CYS A 362 8.29 -49.47 -17.59
C CYS A 362 8.28 -48.62 -18.85
N LEU A 363 7.32 -48.87 -19.75
CA LEU A 363 7.09 -48.02 -20.92
C LEU A 363 6.51 -46.67 -20.49
N PRO A 364 6.58 -45.63 -21.36
CA PRO A 364 5.95 -44.32 -21.08
C PRO A 364 4.44 -44.37 -20.82
N THR A 365 3.80 -45.51 -21.09
CA THR A 365 2.39 -45.78 -20.82
C THR A 365 2.15 -46.52 -19.50
N CYS A 366 3.16 -46.70 -18.63
CA CYS A 366 3.11 -47.48 -17.38
C CYS A 366 2.63 -48.93 -17.56
N LEU A 367 2.92 -49.46 -18.75
CA LEU A 367 2.81 -50.88 -19.06
C LEU A 367 4.20 -51.49 -18.96
N LEU A 368 4.24 -52.78 -18.65
CA LEU A 368 5.49 -53.53 -18.65
C LEU A 368 6.13 -53.46 -20.04
N GLY A 369 7.37 -52.98 -20.10
CA GLY A 369 8.19 -53.07 -21.30
C GLY A 369 8.68 -54.49 -21.55
N PRO A 370 9.50 -54.67 -22.61
CA PRO A 370 10.13 -55.96 -22.92
C PRO A 370 10.83 -56.53 -21.68
N ARG A 371 10.58 -57.79 -21.34
CA ARG A 371 11.18 -58.42 -20.17
C ARG A 371 11.16 -59.94 -20.25
N CYS A 372 12.03 -60.53 -19.45
CA CYS A 372 12.01 -61.96 -19.22
C CYS A 372 10.66 -62.47 -18.72
N GLY A 373 10.12 -63.46 -19.43
CA GLY A 373 8.87 -64.16 -19.15
C GLY A 373 7.66 -63.59 -19.87
N ASP A 374 7.84 -62.77 -20.91
CA ASP A 374 6.73 -62.18 -21.70
C ASP A 374 6.40 -62.97 -22.99
N SER A 375 7.00 -64.15 -23.15
CA SER A 375 6.87 -65.05 -24.30
C SER A 375 7.46 -64.53 -25.61
N ILE A 376 8.27 -63.46 -25.58
CA ILE A 376 8.90 -62.88 -26.77
C ILE A 376 10.40 -62.75 -26.54
N VAL A 377 11.24 -63.45 -27.31
CA VAL A 377 12.70 -63.31 -27.17
C VAL A 377 13.22 -61.95 -27.65
N GLN A 378 13.88 -61.19 -26.76
CA GLN A 378 14.41 -59.85 -26.99
C GLN A 378 15.93 -59.82 -27.13
N THR A 379 16.41 -59.95 -28.36
CA THR A 379 17.85 -59.92 -28.65
C THR A 379 18.40 -58.48 -28.71
N PRO A 380 19.58 -58.19 -28.11
CA PRO A 380 20.54 -59.11 -27.46
C PRO A 380 20.35 -59.34 -25.95
N GLN A 381 19.31 -58.79 -25.32
CA GLN A 381 19.15 -58.79 -23.86
C GLN A 381 18.83 -60.16 -23.27
N GLU A 382 18.18 -61.05 -24.02
CA GLU A 382 17.90 -62.43 -23.63
C GLU A 382 18.10 -63.42 -24.78
N SER A 383 18.24 -64.70 -24.44
CA SER A 383 18.57 -65.79 -25.38
C SER A 383 17.45 -66.82 -25.55
N CYS A 384 16.50 -66.83 -24.62
CA CYS A 384 15.26 -67.61 -24.63
C CYS A 384 14.20 -66.82 -23.86
N ASP A 385 12.92 -67.17 -24.02
CA ASP A 385 11.81 -66.73 -23.17
C ASP A 385 10.74 -67.83 -23.29
N ASP A 386 10.39 -68.48 -22.18
CA ASP A 386 9.37 -69.55 -22.11
C ASP A 386 8.06 -69.08 -21.44
N GLY A 387 7.84 -67.76 -21.41
CA GLY A 387 6.62 -67.13 -20.94
C GLY A 387 6.46 -67.08 -19.43
N ASN A 388 7.51 -67.39 -18.67
CA ASN A 388 7.54 -67.25 -17.22
C ASN A 388 8.97 -67.04 -16.69
N THR A 389 9.14 -66.95 -15.36
CA THR A 389 10.46 -66.76 -14.72
C THR A 389 10.82 -67.91 -13.77
N THR A 390 10.32 -69.12 -14.03
CA THR A 390 10.61 -70.33 -13.26
C THR A 390 11.96 -70.88 -13.71
N ASN A 391 12.70 -71.49 -12.78
CA ASN A 391 13.97 -72.11 -13.13
C ASN A 391 13.77 -73.58 -13.49
N GLY A 392 14.34 -74.01 -14.62
CA GLY A 392 14.50 -75.43 -14.97
C GLY A 392 13.40 -76.03 -15.84
N ASP A 393 12.53 -75.21 -16.42
CA ASP A 393 11.50 -75.56 -17.40
C ASP A 393 11.86 -75.19 -18.85
N GLY A 394 13.00 -74.53 -19.07
CA GLY A 394 13.58 -74.34 -20.40
C GLY A 394 14.46 -73.09 -20.47
N CYS A 395 13.97 -72.00 -19.91
CA CYS A 395 14.67 -70.75 -19.69
C CYS A 395 14.90 -70.55 -18.18
N ASP A 396 15.91 -69.78 -17.76
CA ASP A 396 16.04 -69.40 -16.34
C ASP A 396 15.29 -68.11 -16.02
N ASN A 397 15.23 -67.76 -14.73
CA ASN A 397 14.59 -66.54 -14.24
C ASN A 397 15.27 -65.22 -14.68
N THR A 398 16.33 -65.28 -15.47
CA THR A 398 16.99 -64.15 -16.13
C THR A 398 16.94 -64.24 -17.66
N CYS A 399 16.19 -65.20 -18.19
CA CYS A 399 16.00 -65.49 -19.60
C CYS A 399 17.29 -65.87 -20.36
N HIS A 400 18.16 -66.57 -19.65
CA HIS A 400 19.30 -67.26 -20.21
C HIS A 400 19.03 -68.75 -20.35
N GLY A 401 19.48 -69.33 -21.47
CA GLY A 401 19.32 -70.76 -21.72
C GLY A 401 19.98 -71.56 -20.61
N THR A 402 19.18 -72.33 -19.85
CA THR A 402 19.76 -73.29 -18.91
C THR A 402 20.46 -74.37 -19.73
N ILE A 403 21.78 -74.45 -19.62
CA ILE A 403 22.54 -75.59 -20.15
C ILE A 403 22.04 -76.79 -19.34
N GLY A 404 21.12 -77.55 -19.93
CA GLY A 404 20.49 -78.68 -19.27
C GLY A 404 21.53 -79.56 -18.59
N LYS A 405 21.30 -79.87 -17.31
CA LYS A 405 21.87 -81.05 -16.69
C LYS A 405 21.50 -82.23 -17.58
N VAL A 406 22.46 -82.69 -18.38
CA VAL A 406 22.37 -83.96 -19.10
C VAL A 406 22.08 -85.03 -18.05
N ALA A 407 20.88 -85.63 -18.11
CA ALA A 407 20.54 -86.79 -17.32
C ALA A 407 21.60 -87.89 -17.56
N PRO A 408 22.05 -88.62 -16.52
CA PRO A 408 23.15 -89.56 -16.68
C PRO A 408 22.70 -90.70 -17.61
N ARG A 409 23.47 -90.92 -18.68
CA ARG A 409 23.30 -92.13 -19.51
C ARG A 409 23.69 -93.34 -18.66
N THR A 410 22.72 -94.20 -18.42
CA THR A 410 22.92 -95.59 -18.05
C THR A 410 23.72 -96.30 -19.14
N HIS A 411 24.87 -96.86 -18.79
CA HIS A 411 25.27 -98.24 -19.13
C HIS A 411 26.42 -98.71 -18.24
#